data_AF-A0A849W7W4-F1
#
_entry.id   AF-A0A849W7W4-F1
#
_cell.length_a   1.000
_cell.length_b   1.000
_cell.length_c   1.000
_cell.angle_alpha   90.00
_cell.angle_beta   90.00
_cell.angle_gamma   90.00
#
_symmetry.space_group_name_H-M   'P 1'
#
loop_
_entity.id
_entity.type
_entity.pdbx_description
1 polymer ?
#
loop_
_entity_poly.entity_id
_entity_poly.type
_entity_poly.pdbx_seq_one_letter_code
_entity_poly.pdbx_strand_id
1 'polypeptide(L)' 'MVPNPAHASARYEDHAAWLAVTRELNPTVFQKVLDEWKVVHKRRKNLWQDLKKIGIE' A
#
# COMPACT_ATOMS: atom_id res chain seq x y z
N MET A 1 1.02 -2.68 -12.25
CA MET A 1 2.00 -1.96 -11.41
C MET A 1 1.21 -1.31 -10.27
N VAL A 2 1.63 -1.50 -9.02
CA VAL A 2 1.00 -0.79 -7.88
C VAL A 2 1.41 0.68 -7.95
N PRO A 3 0.47 1.64 -7.92
CA PRO A 3 0.81 3.06 -8.01
C PRO A 3 1.71 3.48 -6.84
N ASN A 4 2.70 4.33 -7.10
CA ASN A 4 3.60 4.83 -6.06
C ASN A 4 2.87 5.87 -5.18
N PRO A 5 2.81 5.71 -3.85
CA PRO A 5 2.16 6.67 -2.96
C PRO A 5 2.94 7.98 -2.75
N ALA A 6 4.17 8.11 -3.27
CA ALA A 6 5.01 9.30 -3.08
C ALA A 6 4.36 10.62 -3.52
N HIS A 7 3.59 10.61 -4.62
CA HIS A 7 2.96 11.79 -5.20
C HIS A 7 1.48 11.97 -4.78
N ALA A 8 0.94 11.07 -3.97
CA ALA A 8 -0.43 11.20 -3.48
C ALA A 8 -0.52 12.26 -2.37
N SER A 9 -1.57 13.08 -2.44
CA SER A 9 -1.76 14.26 -1.60
C SER A 9 -2.33 13.92 -0.21
N ALA A 10 -3.28 12.99 -0.10
CA ALA A 10 -3.86 12.65 1.22
C ALA A 10 -4.66 11.33 1.31
N ARG A 11 -5.19 10.82 0.20
CA ARG A 11 -6.03 9.61 0.16
C ARG A 11 -5.27 8.49 -0.54
N TYR A 12 -5.27 7.30 0.06
CA TYR A 12 -4.56 6.13 -0.43
C TYR A 12 -5.50 4.94 -0.65
N GLU A 13 -6.80 5.21 -0.81
CA GLU A 13 -7.84 4.18 -1.04
C GLU A 13 -7.55 3.39 -2.31
N ASP A 14 -7.18 4.06 -3.42
CA ASP A 14 -6.74 3.41 -4.65
C ASP A 14 -5.45 2.59 -4.46
N HIS A 15 -4.46 3.13 -3.74
CA HIS A 15 -3.21 2.42 -3.44
C HIS A 15 -3.47 1.17 -2.62
N ALA A 16 -4.38 1.26 -1.65
CA ALA A 16 -4.81 0.16 -0.82
C ALA A 16 -5.55 -0.90 -1.65
N ALA A 17 -6.50 -0.49 -2.50
CA ALA A 17 -7.21 -1.39 -3.40
C ALA A 17 -6.26 -2.14 -4.35
N TRP A 18 -5.30 -1.44 -4.97
CA TRP A 18 -4.30 -2.07 -5.82
C TRP A 18 -3.39 -3.03 -5.08
N LEU A 19 -3.04 -2.72 -3.83
CA LEU A 19 -2.23 -3.59 -3.00
C LEU A 19 -3.01 -4.87 -2.60
N ALA A 20 -4.31 -4.76 -2.33
CA ALA A 20 -5.19 -5.92 -2.10
C ALA A 20 -5.30 -6.81 -3.35
N VAL A 21 -5.53 -6.23 -4.53
CA VAL A 21 -5.55 -7.01 -5.79
C VAL A 21 -4.21 -7.71 -6.01
N THR A 22 -3.09 -7.04 -5.72
CA THR A 22 -1.76 -7.64 -5.83
C THR A 22 -1.58 -8.79 -4.85
N ARG A 23 -2.13 -8.71 -3.64
CA ARG A 23 -2.11 -9.81 -2.65
C ARG A 23 -2.77 -11.07 -3.20
N GLU A 24 -3.89 -10.92 -3.92
CA GLU A 24 -4.65 -12.04 -4.49
C GLU A 24 -3.96 -12.64 -5.72
N LEU A 25 -3.39 -11.80 -6.59
CA LEU A 25 -2.78 -12.26 -7.85
C LEU A 25 -1.34 -12.76 -7.68
N ASN A 26 -0.56 -12.11 -6.81
CA ASN A 26 0.85 -12.41 -6.63
C ASN A 26 1.34 -12.03 -5.21
N PRO A 27 1.22 -12.94 -4.23
CA PRO A 27 1.55 -12.66 -2.84
C PRO A 27 3.03 -12.32 -2.63
N THR A 28 3.94 -12.82 -3.47
CA THR A 28 5.37 -12.50 -3.41
C THR A 28 5.62 -11.03 -3.76
N VAL A 29 4.98 -10.54 -4.83
CA VAL A 29 5.09 -9.12 -5.24
C VAL A 29 4.43 -8.22 -4.20
N PHE A 30 3.27 -8.62 -3.68
CA PHE A 30 2.61 -7.92 -2.58
C PHE A 30 3.55 -7.72 -1.39
N GLN A 31 4.18 -8.80 -0.91
CA GLN A 31 5.06 -8.72 0.26
C GLN A 31 6.26 -7.82 0.00
N LYS A 32 6.84 -7.87 -1.21
CA LYS A 32 7.95 -7.01 -1.61
C LYS A 32 7.56 -5.52 -1.61
N VAL A 33 6.41 -5.19 -2.18
CA VAL A 33 5.90 -3.80 -2.22
C VAL A 33 5.57 -3.30 -0.81
N LEU A 34 4.94 -4.14 0.01
CA LEU A 34 4.60 -3.79 1.37
C LEU A 34 5.86 -3.53 2.22
N ASP A 35 6.90 -4.34 2.09
CA ASP A 35 8.18 -4.15 2.78
C ASP A 35 8.87 -2.84 2.36
N GLU A 36 8.91 -2.55 1.05
CA GLU A 36 9.43 -1.29 0.54
C GLU A 36 8.66 -0.10 1.12
N TRP A 37 7.33 -0.16 1.15
CA TRP A 37 6.50 0.92 1.68
C TRP A 37 6.71 1.13 3.18
N LYS A 38 6.95 0.06 3.96
CA LYS A 38 7.28 0.14 5.39
C LYS A 38 8.55 0.95 5.65
N VAL A 39 9.50 0.92 4.73
CA VAL A 39 10.73 1.71 4.81
C VAL A 39 10.54 3.12 4.24
N VAL A 40 10.10 3.22 2.99
CA VAL A 40 10.06 4.50 2.23
C VAL A 40 8.94 5.42 2.73
N HIS A 41 7.78 4.86 3.10
CA HIS A 41 6.57 5.61 3.45
C HIS A 41 6.20 5.50 4.94
N LYS A 42 7.17 5.17 5.81
CA LYS A 42 6.98 4.99 7.26
C LYS A 42 6.19 6.12 7.94
N ARG A 43 6.37 7.37 7.51
CA ARG A 43 5.73 8.56 8.13
C ARG A 43 4.36 8.92 7.54
N ARG A 44 3.91 8.25 6.48
CA ARG A 44 2.64 8.52 5.79
C ARG A 44 1.47 7.89 6.56
N LYS A 45 1.07 8.48 7.68
CA LYS A 45 0.01 7.93 8.55
C LYS A 45 -1.29 7.59 7.82
N ASN A 46 -1.72 8.45 6.90
CA ASN A 46 -2.96 8.24 6.13
C ASN A 46 -2.87 6.99 5.23
N LEU A 47 -1.70 6.70 4.65
CA LEU A 47 -1.47 5.48 3.87
C LEU A 47 -1.72 4.25 4.74
N TRP A 48 -1.11 4.20 5.91
CA TRP A 48 -1.26 3.07 6.84
C TRP A 48 -2.70 2.95 7.38
N GLN A 49 -3.39 4.06 7.58
CA GLN A 49 -4.80 4.04 7.94
C GLN A 49 -5.68 3.46 6.83
N ASP A 50 -5.45 3.85 5.57
CA ASP A 50 -6.21 3.33 4.43
C ASP A 50 -5.91 1.85 4.17
N LEU A 51 -4.65 1.42 4.30
CA LEU A 51 -4.27 0.00 4.26
C LEU A 51 -4.96 -0.81 5.38
N LYS A 52 -4.98 -0.28 6.60
CA LYS A 52 -5.61 -0.96 7.73
C LYS A 52 -7.12 -1.13 7.55
N LYS A 53 -7.82 -0.18 6.93
CA LYS A 53 -9.27 -0.28 6.64
C LYS A 53 -9.62 -1.50 5.80
N ILE A 54 -8.69 -1.98 4.98
CA ILE A 54 -8.87 -3.15 4.11
C ILE A 54 -8.11 -4.39 4.60
N GLY A 55 -7.61 -4.37 5.84
CA GLY A 55 -6.93 -5.51 6.46
C GLY A 55 -5.50 -5.76 5.99
N ILE A 56 -4.74 -4.70 5.68
CA ILE A 56 -3.31 -4.77 5.36
C ILE A 56 -2.49 -4.02 6.44
N GLU A 57 -1.46 -4.68 6.99
CA GLU A 57 -0.66 -4.21 8.15
C GLU A 57 0.86 -4.30 7.93
#